data_AF-A0A699WT46-F1
#
_entry.id   AF-A0A699WT46-F1
#
_cell.length_a   1.000
_cell.length_b   1.000
_cell.length_c   1.000
_cell.angle_alpha   90.00
_cell.angle_beta   90.00
_cell.angle_gamma   90.00
#
_symmetry.space_group_name_H-M   'P 1'
#
loop_
_entity.id
_entity.type
_entity.pdbx_description
1 polymer ?
#
loop_
_entity_poly.entity_id
_entity_poly.type
_entity_poly.pdbx_seq_one_letter_code
_entity_poly.pdbx_strand_id
1 'polypeptide(L)'
;EHHATIDCRSYRVIFGDIHAPEFIYLGFLPGKSMQIISTLQARTLLSHGCEDVFPDELPGIPQVREVEFNIELIPGSEPISKAPYRMAP
;
A
#
# COMPACT_ATOMS: atom_id res chain seq x y z
N GLU A 1 21.72 -4.32 17.82
CA GLU A 1 20.35 -4.84 18.02
C GLU A 1 19.38 -3.70 17.83
N HIS A 2 18.38 -3.86 16.96
CA HIS A 2 17.34 -2.85 16.79
C HIS A 2 16.22 -3.13 17.77
N HIS A 3 16.11 -2.32 18.82
CA HIS A 3 15.07 -2.41 19.82
C HIS A 3 13.93 -1.45 19.44
N ALA A 4 12.72 -2.00 19.34
CA ALA A 4 11.50 -1.22 19.11
C ALA A 4 10.49 -1.51 20.23
N THR A 5 9.88 -0.46 20.76
CA THR A 5 8.89 -0.56 21.85
C THR A 5 7.51 -0.17 21.30
N ILE A 6 6.52 -1.05 21.45
CA ILE A 6 5.15 -0.84 20.99
C ILE A 6 4.27 -0.50 22.19
N ASP A 7 3.74 0.73 22.24
CA ASP A 7 2.71 1.15 23.19
C ASP A 7 1.33 1.04 22.54
N CYS A 8 0.66 -0.08 22.81
CA CYS A 8 -0.68 -0.36 22.27
C CYS A 8 -1.77 0.57 22.82
N ARG A 9 -1.59 1.16 24.02
CA ARG A 9 -2.59 2.05 24.64
C ARG A 9 -2.61 3.40 23.94
N SER A 10 -1.43 3.93 23.64
CA SER A 10 -1.28 5.22 22.96
C SER A 10 -1.22 5.07 21.44
N TYR A 11 -1.27 3.83 20.95
CA TYR A 11 -1.05 3.46 19.56
C TYR A 11 0.24 4.05 19.01
N ARG A 12 1.37 3.76 19.65
CA ARG A 12 2.68 4.29 19.24
C ARG A 12 3.70 3.18 19.09
N VAL A 13 4.61 3.35 18.14
CA VAL A 13 5.82 2.53 17.98
C VAL A 13 7.02 3.45 18.15
N ILE A 14 7.90 3.11 19.07
CA ILE A 14 9.08 3.89 19.41
C ILE A 14 10.31 3.12 18.95
N PHE A 15 11.18 3.78 18.21
CA PHE A 15 12.49 3.27 17.81
C PHE A 15 13.58 4.02 18.58
N GLY A 16 14.45 3.27 19.28
CA GLY A 16 15.45 3.83 20.19
C GLY A 16 15.06 3.71 21.66
N ASP A 17 15.69 4.53 22.51
CA ASP A 17 15.44 4.55 23.97
C ASP A 17 14.07 5.17 24.31
N ILE A 18 13.38 4.64 25.32
CA ILE A 18 12.03 5.09 25.68
C ILE A 18 12.05 6.51 26.31
N HIS A 19 13.13 6.87 26.98
CA HIS A 19 13.34 8.19 27.59
C HIS A 19 13.97 9.19 26.61
N ALA A 20 14.64 8.71 25.55
CA ALA A 20 15.22 9.51 24.47
C ALA A 20 15.03 8.85 23.08
N PRO A 21 13.80 8.84 22.54
CA PRO A 21 13.50 8.14 21.29
C PRO A 21 14.07 8.87 20.07
N GLU A 22 14.63 8.11 19.13
CA GLU A 22 15.08 8.66 17.84
C GLU A 22 13.88 8.93 16.92
N PHE A 23 12.93 7.98 16.89
CA PHE A 23 11.74 8.09 16.06
C PHE A 23 10.51 7.51 16.76
N ILE A 24 9.36 8.16 16.55
CA ILE A 24 8.08 7.75 17.10
C ILE A 24 7.04 7.73 15.98
N TYR A 25 6.46 6.57 15.74
CA TYR A 25 5.31 6.38 14.87
C TYR A 25 4.03 6.35 15.69
N LEU A 26 2.97 7.01 15.22
CA LEU A 26 1.62 7.00 15.81
C LEU A 26 0.70 6.18 14.91
N GLY A 27 0.30 5.00 15.37
CA GLY A 27 -0.72 4.16 14.75
C GLY A 27 -2.11 4.73 14.98
N PHE A 28 -2.67 5.44 14.00
CA PHE A 28 -4.03 5.96 14.11
C PHE A 28 -5.07 4.81 14.04
N LEU A 29 -5.99 4.71 15.01
CA LEU A 29 -7.09 3.73 14.98
C LEU A 29 -8.22 4.16 14.02
N PRO A 30 -8.91 3.19 13.39
CA PRO A 30 -9.85 3.40 12.30
C PRO A 30 -11.22 3.85 12.80
N GLY A 31 -11.41 5.18 12.87
CA GLY A 31 -12.71 5.84 12.70
C GLY A 31 -12.64 6.99 11.68
N LYS A 32 -11.46 7.21 11.09
CA LYS A 32 -11.17 8.29 10.16
C LYS A 32 -10.28 7.72 9.06
N SER A 33 -10.79 7.76 7.84
CA SER A 33 -10.11 7.22 6.65
C SER A 33 -8.70 7.77 6.52
N MET A 34 -7.68 6.90 6.60
CA MET A 34 -6.34 7.20 6.15
C MET A 34 -6.14 6.58 4.77
N GLN A 35 -6.33 7.38 3.73
CA GLN A 35 -5.91 7.06 2.37
C GLN A 35 -4.39 7.20 2.30
N ILE A 36 -3.68 6.07 2.35
CA ILE A 36 -2.23 6.02 2.17
C ILE A 36 -1.96 5.99 0.66
N ILE A 37 -2.07 7.15 0.00
CA ILE A 37 -1.26 7.49 -1.17
C ILE A 37 -0.84 8.94 -0.98
N SER A 38 0.47 9.16 -0.89
CA SER A 38 1.19 10.43 -0.79
C SER A 38 0.35 11.68 -1.15
N THR A 39 -0.25 12.31 -0.14
CA THR A 39 -1.28 13.36 -0.28
C THR A 39 -0.76 14.71 -0.80
N LEU A 40 0.55 14.84 -1.03
CA LEU A 40 1.11 16.08 -1.56
C LEU A 40 1.01 16.20 -3.08
N GLN A 41 0.85 15.09 -3.82
CA GLN A 41 0.86 15.11 -5.29
C GLN A 41 -0.53 14.97 -5.94
N ALA A 42 -1.56 14.60 -5.16
CA ALA A 42 -2.92 14.40 -5.66
C ALA A 42 -3.74 15.70 -5.80
N ARG A 43 -3.40 16.77 -5.08
CA ARG A 43 -4.17 18.03 -5.13
C ARG A 43 -4.20 18.66 -6.52
N THR A 44 -3.11 18.54 -7.27
CA THR A 44 -2.98 19.10 -8.62
C THR A 44 -3.77 18.32 -9.67
N LEU A 45 -3.96 17.01 -9.46
CA LEU A 45 -4.75 16.15 -10.35
C LEU A 45 -6.26 16.28 -10.07
N LEU A 46 -6.64 16.64 -8.85
CA LEU A 46 -8.04 16.82 -8.45
C LEU A 46 -8.65 18.18 -8.85
N SER A 47 -7.82 19.20 -9.14
CA SER A 47 -8.34 20.52 -9.55
C SER A 47 -8.95 20.52 -10.96
N HIS A 48 -8.69 19.49 -11.77
CA HIS A 48 -9.14 19.38 -13.15
C HIS A 48 -10.07 18.19 -13.37
N GLY A 49 -11.01 17.94 -12.45
CA GLY A 49 -12.17 17.09 -12.70
C GLY A 49 -11.82 15.63 -12.97
N CYS A 50 -11.30 14.95 -11.95
CA CYS A 50 -11.16 13.50 -11.99
C CYS A 50 -12.47 12.86 -11.49
N GLU A 51 -13.53 13.00 -12.29
CA GLU A 51 -14.88 12.52 -11.93
C GLU A 51 -15.16 11.07 -12.39
N ASP A 52 -14.16 10.37 -12.97
CA ASP A 52 -14.38 9.05 -13.61
C ASP A 52 -13.22 8.04 -13.44
N VAL A 53 -12.27 8.24 -12.52
CA VAL A 53 -11.09 7.35 -12.40
C VAL A 53 -11.32 6.16 -11.46
N PHE A 54 -12.37 6.21 -10.64
CA PHE A 54 -12.74 5.12 -9.74
C PHE A 54 -14.26 4.92 -9.77
N PRO A 55 -14.79 4.19 -10.76
CA PRO A 55 -16.20 3.82 -10.74
C PRO A 55 -16.53 2.99 -9.49
N ASP A 56 -17.73 3.18 -8.93
CA ASP A 56 -18.22 2.47 -7.74
C ASP A 56 -18.28 0.95 -7.94
N GLU A 57 -18.38 0.50 -9.20
CA GLU A 57 -18.22 -0.87 -9.64
C GLU A 57 -16.91 -1.01 -10.43
N LEU A 58 -16.10 -2.04 -10.14
CA LEU A 58 -14.90 -2.30 -10.93
C LEU A 58 -15.31 -2.46 -12.41
N PRO A 59 -14.73 -1.69 -13.35
CA PRO A 59 -15.01 -1.94 -14.75
C PRO A 59 -14.59 -3.38 -15.01
N GLY A 60 -15.42 -4.14 -15.72
CA GLY A 60 -15.13 -5.53 -16.05
C GLY A 60 -13.77 -5.69 -16.72
N ILE A 61 -13.40 -6.92 -17.09
CA ILE A 61 -12.12 -7.21 -17.77
C ILE A 61 -11.88 -6.12 -18.83
N PRO A 62 -10.78 -5.34 -18.73
CA PRO A 62 -10.54 -4.26 -19.67
C PRO A 62 -10.63 -4.84 -21.09
N GLN A 63 -11.37 -4.20 -21.98
CA GLN A 63 -11.33 -4.56 -23.41
C GLN A 63 -9.87 -4.64 -23.84
N VAL A 64 -9.55 -5.59 -24.73
CA VAL A 64 -8.19 -5.84 -25.23
C VAL A 64 -7.47 -4.51 -25.42
N ARG A 65 -6.53 -4.22 -24.52
CA ARG A 65 -5.83 -2.95 -24.52
C ARG A 65 -4.91 -2.96 -25.74
N GLU A 66 -4.98 -1.93 -26.58
CA GLU A 66 -4.06 -1.76 -27.72
C GLU A 66 -2.60 -1.54 -27.28
N VAL A 67 -2.38 -1.33 -25.98
CA VAL A 67 -1.06 -1.13 -25.38
C VAL A 67 -0.57 -2.46 -24.81
N GLU A 68 0.50 -2.99 -25.41
CA GLU A 68 1.25 -4.11 -24.86
C GLU A 68 2.05 -3.66 -23.63
N PHE A 69 1.83 -4.33 -22.50
CA PHE A 69 2.55 -4.02 -21.26
C PHE A 69 3.69 -5.02 -21.07
N ASN A 70 4.90 -4.49 -20.94
CA ASN A 70 6.09 -5.29 -20.66
C ASN A 70 6.36 -5.33 -19.15
N ILE A 71 6.61 -6.53 -18.61
CA ILE A 71 7.09 -6.71 -17.23
C ILE A 71 8.61 -6.91 -17.30
N GLU A 72 9.35 -5.91 -16.84
CA GLU A 72 10.81 -6.00 -16.73
C GLU A 72 11.20 -6.81 -15.49
N LEU A 73 11.97 -7.88 -15.69
CA LEU A 73 12.51 -8.67 -14.60
C LEU A 73 13.87 -8.12 -14.17
N ILE A 74 14.18 -8.25 -12.88
CA ILE A 74 15.53 -7.98 -12.40
C ILE A 74 16.49 -8.99 -13.06
N PRO A 75 17.66 -8.58 -13.58
CA PRO A 75 18.62 -9.49 -14.18
C PRO A 75 18.96 -10.66 -13.26
N GLY A 76 18.90 -11.89 -13.79
CA GLY A 76 19.11 -13.11 -13.02
C GLY A 76 17.87 -13.69 -12.33
N SER A 77 16.68 -13.12 -12.56
CA SER A 77 15.42 -13.73 -12.09
C SER A 77 15.13 -15.03 -12.84
N GLU A 78 14.79 -16.09 -12.10
CA GLU A 78 14.39 -17.39 -12.66
C GLU A 78 12.87 -17.59 -12.56
N PRO A 79 12.23 -18.31 -13.51
CA PRO A 79 10.81 -18.63 -13.41
C PRO A 79 10.48 -19.43 -12.15
N ILE A 80 9.39 -19.08 -11.48
CA ILE A 80 8.90 -19.79 -10.30
C ILE A 80 7.67 -20.60 -10.68
N SER A 81 7.66 -21.89 -10.31
CA SER A 81 6.51 -22.77 -10.45
C SER A 81 6.08 -23.28 -9.08
N LYS A 82 4.79 -23.16 -8.75
CA LYS A 82 4.20 -23.62 -7.48
C LYS A 82 2.90 -24.36 -7.76
N ALA A 83 2.71 -25.50 -7.11
CA ALA A 83 1.48 -26.27 -7.23
C ALA A 83 0.27 -25.45 -6.71
N PRO A 84 -0.89 -25.49 -7.40
CA PRO A 84 -2.12 -24.87 -6.89
C PRO A 84 -2.52 -25.45 -5.53
N TYR A 85 -3.14 -24.62 -4.68
CA TYR A 85 -3.71 -25.10 -3.43
C TYR A 85 -4.95 -25.97 -3.69
N ARG A 86 -5.21 -26.95 -2.83
CA ARG A 86 -6.45 -27.76 -2.94
C ARG A 86 -7.63 -26.95 -2.43
N MET A 87 -8.58 -26.65 -3.31
CA MET A 87 -9.87 -26.07 -2.91
C MET A 87 -10.80 -27.18 -2.38
N ALA A 88 -11.64 -26.85 -1.40
CA ALA A 88 -12.72 -27.75 -0.99
C ALA A 88 -13.79 -27.86 -2.11
N PRO A 89 -14.48 -29.01 -2.25
CA PRO A 89 -15.61 -29.17 -3.17
C PRO A 89 -16.81 -28.31 -2.79
#